data_AF-A0A382N387-F1
#
_entry.id   AF-A0A382N387-F1
#
_cell.length_a   1.000
_cell.length_b   1.000
_cell.length_c   1.000
_cell.angle_alpha   90.00
_cell.angle_beta   90.00
_cell.angle_gamma   90.00
#
_symmetry.space_group_name_H-M   'P 1'
#
loop_
_entity.id
_entity.type
_entity.pdbx_description
1 polymer ?
#
loop_
_entity_poly.entity_id
_entity_poly.type
_entity_poly.pdbx_seq_one_letter_code
_entity_poly.pdbx_strand_id
1 'polypeptide(L)'
;MLSDKRKISTMLIFSAFCALYYTFTIPSNSIWIDQVRIINVTKEILDGNFPLVGILHSNRMHSFPAFYYFITPLVYISENPLFLYWSVALFYISGVLFVANYIFNKFGYFESNLFLLFSATHVSTLFFSSFFWNPNYIPFFMSLFIVLLFKYLDEKTSVIYFHIVGIIINIIVQMMPQLIVLIPSFIFILFLFRKMPSMVNQVVHVFIQVALVYPWIHFHLFIFEWNNFESAQKLYKGFTIAIIHYINYLGGWGLNSEYT
;
A
#
# COMPACT_ATOMS: atom_id res chain seq x y z
N MET A 1 -31.86 -0.93 13.47
CA MET A 1 -32.23 -2.35 13.23
C MET A 1 -32.45 -2.69 11.75
N LEU A 2 -33.41 -2.10 11.02
CA LEU A 2 -33.57 -2.36 9.57
C LEU A 2 -32.41 -1.80 8.72
N SER A 3 -31.89 -0.62 9.08
CA SER A 3 -30.73 0.01 8.43
C SER A 3 -29.44 -0.83 8.57
N ASP A 4 -29.19 -1.37 9.76
CA ASP A 4 -27.99 -2.18 10.04
C ASP A 4 -28.02 -3.52 9.28
N LYS A 5 -29.20 -4.14 9.15
CA LYS A 5 -29.35 -5.37 8.34
C LYS A 5 -29.03 -5.11 6.87
N ARG A 6 -29.56 -4.02 6.30
CA ARG A 6 -29.29 -3.64 4.90
C ARG A 6 -27.81 -3.38 4.66
N LYS A 7 -27.15 -2.63 5.56
CA LYS A 7 -25.70 -2.38 5.53
C LYS A 7 -24.90 -3.69 5.49
N ILE A 8 -25.16 -4.59 6.44
CA ILE A 8 -24.46 -5.87 6.54
C ILE A 8 -24.69 -6.69 5.26
N SER A 9 -25.93 -6.77 4.79
CA SER A 9 -26.26 -7.47 3.55
C SER A 9 -25.48 -6.91 2.35
N THR A 10 -25.44 -5.59 2.15
CA THR A 10 -24.66 -4.99 1.04
C THR A 10 -23.17 -5.29 1.17
N MET A 11 -22.59 -5.18 2.36
CA MET A 11 -21.16 -5.47 2.58
C MET A 11 -20.81 -6.94 2.31
N LEU A 12 -21.71 -7.86 2.70
CA LEU A 12 -21.57 -9.28 2.37
C LEU A 12 -21.70 -9.53 0.87
N ILE A 13 -22.65 -8.88 0.20
CA ILE A 13 -22.83 -8.98 -1.25
C ILE A 13 -21.56 -8.48 -1.97
N PHE A 14 -21.04 -7.31 -1.59
CA PHE A 14 -19.77 -6.78 -2.12
C PHE A 14 -18.64 -7.82 -1.95
N SER A 15 -18.48 -8.36 -0.74
CA SER A 15 -17.44 -9.35 -0.45
C SER A 15 -17.59 -10.61 -1.30
N ALA A 16 -18.82 -11.09 -1.49
CA ALA A 16 -19.10 -12.26 -2.31
C ALA A 16 -18.79 -12.02 -3.80
N PHE A 17 -19.14 -10.86 -4.35
CA PHE A 17 -18.81 -10.50 -5.74
C PHE A 17 -17.31 -10.38 -5.96
N CYS A 18 -16.59 -9.71 -5.05
CA CYS A 18 -15.13 -9.64 -5.11
C CYS A 18 -14.51 -11.03 -4.97
N ALA A 19 -14.95 -11.85 -4.01
CA ALA A 19 -14.45 -13.22 -3.85
C ALA A 19 -14.71 -14.07 -5.10
N LEU A 20 -15.86 -13.92 -5.75
CA LEU A 20 -16.16 -14.59 -7.02
C LEU A 20 -15.18 -14.15 -8.12
N TYR A 21 -14.96 -12.84 -8.28
CA TYR A 21 -13.98 -12.31 -9.22
C TYR A 21 -12.58 -12.87 -8.97
N TYR A 22 -12.13 -12.90 -7.72
CA TYR A 22 -10.80 -13.42 -7.36
C TYR A 22 -10.67 -14.92 -7.56
N THR A 23 -11.74 -15.67 -7.34
CA THR A 23 -11.76 -17.12 -7.61
C THR A 23 -11.46 -17.42 -9.08
N PHE A 24 -11.93 -16.57 -10.00
CA PHE A 24 -11.67 -16.73 -11.43
C PHE A 24 -10.33 -16.13 -11.88
N THR A 25 -9.84 -15.07 -11.25
CA THR A 25 -8.67 -14.33 -11.73
C THR A 25 -7.35 -14.74 -11.07
N ILE A 26 -7.35 -15.07 -9.77
CA ILE A 26 -6.14 -15.47 -9.05
C ILE A 26 -5.48 -16.70 -9.69
N PRO A 27 -6.20 -17.78 -10.05
CA PRO A 27 -5.59 -18.95 -10.68
C PRO A 27 -5.00 -18.66 -12.06
N SER A 28 -5.43 -17.59 -12.72
CA SER A 28 -4.90 -17.17 -14.02
C SER A 28 -3.58 -16.41 -13.92
N ASN A 29 -3.18 -15.99 -12.72
CA ASN A 29 -1.91 -15.30 -12.52
C ASN A 29 -0.76 -16.31 -12.41
N SER A 30 0.21 -16.19 -13.31
CA SER A 30 1.47 -16.93 -13.20
C SER A 30 2.21 -16.57 -11.91
N ILE A 31 3.04 -17.49 -11.42
CA ILE A 31 4.01 -17.23 -10.35
C ILE A 31 5.30 -16.76 -11.04
N TRP A 32 5.74 -15.54 -10.76
CA TRP A 32 6.95 -14.99 -11.38
C TRP A 32 8.14 -15.15 -10.44
N ILE A 33 9.33 -14.99 -11.01
CA ILE A 33 10.59 -15.10 -10.27
C ILE A 33 10.68 -14.11 -9.10
N ASP A 34 10.00 -12.97 -9.21
CA ASP A 34 10.03 -11.96 -8.17
C ASP A 34 9.21 -12.38 -6.92
N GLN A 35 8.10 -13.12 -7.07
CA GLN A 35 7.36 -13.67 -5.93
C GLN A 35 8.20 -14.70 -5.18
N VAL A 36 8.90 -15.57 -5.91
CA VAL A 36 9.82 -16.54 -5.31
C VAL A 36 10.93 -15.82 -4.53
N ARG A 37 11.49 -14.76 -5.11
CA ARG A 37 12.51 -13.94 -4.43
C ARG A 37 11.95 -13.28 -3.16
N ILE A 38 10.73 -12.77 -3.19
CA ILE A 38 10.06 -12.21 -2.01
C ILE A 38 9.89 -13.26 -0.91
N ILE A 39 9.44 -14.47 -1.26
CA ILE A 39 9.27 -15.57 -0.30
C ILE A 39 10.62 -15.94 0.32
N ASN A 40 11.68 -16.03 -0.48
CA ASN A 40 13.01 -16.38 0.02
C ASN A 40 13.58 -15.34 1.01
N VAL A 41 13.45 -14.05 0.72
CA VAL A 41 13.83 -12.99 1.70
C VAL A 41 13.02 -13.13 2.99
N THR A 42 11.77 -13.55 2.87
CA THR A 42 10.90 -13.74 4.04
C THR A 42 11.30 -14.97 4.86
N LYS A 43 11.80 -16.03 4.23
CA LYS A 43 12.37 -17.20 4.91
C LYS A 43 13.59 -16.84 5.73
N GLU A 44 14.47 -15.99 5.19
CA GLU A 44 15.62 -15.49 5.95
C GLU A 44 15.18 -14.81 7.26
N ILE A 45 14.09 -14.04 7.23
CA ILE A 45 13.49 -13.43 8.44
C ILE A 45 13.00 -14.50 9.41
N LEU A 46 12.32 -15.55 8.93
CA LEU A 46 11.85 -16.66 9.75
C LEU A 46 12.99 -17.46 10.39
N ASP A 47 14.14 -17.53 9.71
CA ASP A 47 15.37 -18.14 10.22
C ASP A 47 16.14 -17.24 11.20
N GLY A 48 15.60 -16.05 11.52
CA GLY A 48 16.17 -15.09 12.46
C GLY A 48 17.12 -14.06 11.83
N ASN A 49 17.28 -14.07 10.51
CA ASN A 49 18.08 -13.08 9.78
C ASN A 49 17.19 -11.92 9.33
N PHE A 50 17.23 -10.81 10.07
CA PHE A 50 16.44 -9.62 9.74
C PHE A 50 17.19 -8.75 8.70
N PRO A 51 16.77 -8.75 7.42
CA PRO A 51 17.49 -8.05 6.39
C PRO A 51 17.27 -6.54 6.53
N LEU A 52 18.34 -5.76 6.39
CA LEU A 52 18.28 -4.30 6.50
C LEU A 52 17.59 -3.64 5.29
N VAL A 53 17.54 -4.36 4.18
CA VAL A 53 16.94 -3.93 2.91
C VAL A 53 16.25 -5.11 2.23
N GLY A 54 15.35 -4.84 1.29
CA GLY A 54 14.71 -5.86 0.49
C GLY A 54 15.47 -6.19 -0.80
N ILE A 55 14.72 -6.73 -1.77
CA ILE A 55 15.28 -7.18 -3.05
C ILE A 55 15.92 -6.01 -3.81
N LEU A 56 16.97 -6.34 -4.57
CA LEU A 56 17.57 -5.45 -5.54
C LEU A 56 16.65 -5.33 -6.77
N HIS A 57 16.25 -4.11 -7.09
CA HIS A 57 15.46 -3.82 -8.29
C HIS A 57 16.34 -3.65 -9.53
N SER A 58 15.72 -3.62 -10.72
CA SER A 58 16.40 -3.42 -12.00
C SER A 58 17.16 -2.10 -12.10
N ASN A 59 16.78 -1.09 -11.31
CA ASN A 59 17.51 0.17 -11.16
C ASN A 59 18.74 0.09 -10.24
N ARG A 60 19.10 -1.12 -9.77
CA ARG A 60 20.20 -1.39 -8.84
C ARG A 60 20.04 -0.75 -7.46
N MET A 61 18.83 -0.31 -7.11
CA MET A 61 18.51 0.14 -5.75
C MET A 61 17.81 -0.96 -4.98
N HIS A 62 18.17 -1.11 -3.71
CA HIS A 62 17.46 -2.01 -2.81
C HIS A 62 16.14 -1.41 -2.34
N SER A 63 15.11 -2.24 -2.28
CA SER A 63 13.82 -1.85 -1.68
C SER A 63 13.92 -1.69 -0.16
N PHE A 64 12.92 -1.03 0.41
CA PHE A 64 12.75 -0.97 1.86
C PHE A 64 12.32 -2.34 2.41
N PRO A 65 12.71 -2.70 3.65
CA PRO A 65 12.43 -4.01 4.21
C PRO A 65 11.00 -4.16 4.78
N ALA A 66 10.25 -3.06 4.99
CA ALA A 66 8.95 -3.11 5.67
C ALA A 66 7.93 -4.09 5.06
N PHE A 67 7.90 -4.21 3.73
CA PHE A 67 7.03 -5.16 3.06
C PHE A 67 7.29 -6.60 3.49
N TYR A 68 8.57 -6.99 3.55
CA TYR A 68 9.00 -8.35 3.91
C TYR A 68 8.64 -8.66 5.36
N TYR A 69 8.85 -7.72 6.28
CA TYR A 69 8.40 -7.86 7.67
C TYR A 69 6.87 -8.01 7.76
N PHE A 70 6.13 -7.23 6.97
CA PHE A 70 4.66 -7.29 6.95
C PHE A 70 4.12 -8.64 6.44
N ILE A 71 4.70 -9.21 5.40
CA ILE A 71 4.25 -10.50 4.84
C ILE A 71 4.81 -11.72 5.58
N THR A 72 5.80 -11.55 6.47
CA THR A 72 6.44 -12.65 7.20
C THR A 72 5.44 -13.58 7.90
N PRO A 73 4.43 -13.07 8.63
CA PRO A 73 3.43 -13.93 9.24
C PRO A 73 2.58 -14.72 8.23
N LEU A 74 2.36 -14.17 7.02
CA LEU A 74 1.61 -14.86 5.96
C LEU A 74 2.44 -16.01 5.38
N VAL A 75 3.71 -15.77 5.09
CA VAL A 75 4.62 -16.79 4.57
C VAL A 75 4.86 -17.90 5.59
N TYR A 76 4.92 -17.56 6.89
CA TYR A 76 4.95 -18.56 7.97
C TYR A 76 3.76 -19.51 7.94
N ILE A 77 2.56 -19.00 7.64
CA ILE A 77 1.35 -19.83 7.52
C ILE A 77 1.41 -20.69 6.26
N SER A 78 1.76 -20.08 5.12
CA SER A 78 1.88 -20.79 3.86
C SER A 78 2.69 -20.01 2.84
N GLU A 79 3.64 -20.70 2.22
CA GLU A 79 4.43 -20.20 1.08
C GLU A 79 3.70 -20.40 -0.25
N ASN A 80 2.53 -21.05 -0.25
CA ASN A 80 1.79 -21.31 -1.47
C ASN A 80 1.40 -19.97 -2.13
N PRO A 81 1.80 -19.71 -3.38
CA PRO A 81 1.51 -18.43 -4.02
C PRO A 81 0.02 -18.12 -4.13
N LEU A 82 -0.85 -19.13 -4.32
CA LEU A 82 -2.30 -18.90 -4.32
C LEU A 82 -2.77 -18.33 -2.98
N PHE A 83 -2.23 -18.84 -1.86
CA PHE A 83 -2.54 -18.30 -0.54
C PHE A 83 -2.11 -16.84 -0.41
N LEU A 84 -0.90 -16.50 -0.86
CA LEU A 84 -0.37 -15.13 -0.83
C LEU A 84 -1.11 -14.18 -1.79
N TYR A 85 -1.69 -14.69 -2.88
CA TYR A 85 -2.48 -13.89 -3.81
C TYR A 85 -3.85 -13.60 -3.17
N TRP A 86 -4.44 -14.62 -2.54
CA TRP A 86 -5.67 -14.47 -1.76
C TRP A 86 -5.52 -13.53 -0.57
N SER A 87 -4.35 -13.49 0.09
CA SER A 87 -4.14 -12.53 1.17
C SER A 87 -4.24 -11.09 0.67
N VAL A 88 -3.67 -10.75 -0.49
CA VAL A 88 -3.82 -9.39 -1.07
C VAL A 88 -5.29 -9.05 -1.29
N ALA A 89 -6.05 -9.97 -1.89
CA ALA A 89 -7.49 -9.80 -2.13
C ALA A 89 -8.26 -9.58 -0.81
N LEU A 90 -7.95 -10.35 0.24
CA LEU A 90 -8.57 -10.21 1.55
C LEU A 90 -8.25 -8.86 2.21
N PHE A 91 -7.00 -8.39 2.12
CA PHE A 91 -6.61 -7.07 2.61
C PHE A 91 -7.33 -5.96 1.84
N TYR A 92 -7.47 -6.08 0.52
CA TYR A 92 -8.24 -5.14 -0.30
C TYR A 92 -9.71 -5.08 0.15
N ILE A 93 -10.41 -6.23 0.18
CA ILE A 93 -11.82 -6.31 0.60
C ILE A 93 -11.97 -5.69 2.00
N SER A 94 -11.10 -6.05 2.93
CA SER A 94 -11.12 -5.53 4.30
C SER A 94 -10.95 -4.01 4.36
N GLY A 95 -10.04 -3.45 3.55
CA GLY A 95 -9.83 -2.00 3.44
C GLY A 95 -11.08 -1.28 2.93
N VAL A 96 -11.67 -1.79 1.84
CA VAL A 96 -12.91 -1.23 1.29
C VAL A 96 -14.05 -1.32 2.29
N LEU A 97 -14.25 -2.46 2.94
CA LEU A 97 -15.30 -2.61 3.96
C LEU A 97 -15.11 -1.65 5.14
N PHE A 98 -13.86 -1.40 5.54
CA PHE A 98 -13.55 -0.46 6.61
C PHE A 98 -13.94 0.97 6.25
N VAL A 99 -13.62 1.41 5.03
CA VAL A 99 -14.01 2.74 4.52
C VAL A 99 -15.51 2.83 4.31
N ALA A 100 -16.15 1.81 3.73
CA ALA A 100 -17.59 1.76 3.54
C ALA A 100 -18.34 1.86 4.88
N ASN A 101 -17.86 1.16 5.90
CA ASN A 101 -18.41 1.25 7.25
C ASN A 101 -18.28 2.65 7.85
N TYR A 102 -17.14 3.30 7.64
CA TYR A 102 -16.95 4.69 8.05
C TYR A 102 -17.91 5.64 7.31
N ILE A 103 -18.03 5.52 5.98
CA ILE A 103 -18.95 6.33 5.15
C ILE A 103 -20.40 6.12 5.59
N PHE A 104 -20.81 4.87 5.81
CA PHE A 104 -22.16 4.56 6.27
C PHE A 104 -22.48 5.29 7.58
N ASN A 105 -21.57 5.25 8.54
CA ASN A 105 -21.79 5.86 9.86
C ASN A 105 -21.77 7.40 9.80
N LYS A 106 -21.04 8.01 8.86
CA LYS A 106 -20.88 9.48 8.77
C LYS A 106 -21.87 10.15 7.81
N PHE A 107 -22.16 9.51 6.68
CA PHE A 107 -22.93 10.10 5.58
C PHE A 107 -24.23 9.35 5.28
N GLY A 108 -24.27 8.04 5.50
CA GLY A 108 -25.47 7.23 5.37
C GLY A 108 -25.37 6.07 4.39
N TYR A 109 -26.48 5.36 4.21
CA TYR A 109 -26.54 4.14 3.42
C TYR A 109 -26.24 4.39 1.94
N PHE A 110 -26.81 5.45 1.35
CA PHE A 110 -26.69 5.69 -0.09
C PHE A 110 -25.23 5.90 -0.52
N GLU A 111 -24.50 6.78 0.18
CA GLU A 111 -23.10 7.12 -0.06
C GLU A 111 -22.20 5.90 0.12
N SER A 112 -22.48 5.08 1.14
CA SER A 112 -21.75 3.82 1.36
C SER A 112 -21.96 2.83 0.22
N ASN A 113 -23.17 2.72 -0.34
CA ASN A 113 -23.43 1.83 -1.48
C ASN A 113 -22.75 2.35 -2.75
N LEU A 114 -22.77 3.66 -2.97
CA LEU A 114 -22.08 4.27 -4.11
C LEU A 114 -20.57 3.98 -4.07
N PHE A 115 -19.95 4.13 -2.90
CA PHE A 115 -18.55 3.77 -2.71
C PHE A 115 -18.26 2.28 -2.95
N LEU A 116 -19.10 1.38 -2.42
CA LEU A 116 -18.97 -0.06 -2.65
C LEU A 116 -19.10 -0.43 -4.13
N LEU A 117 -20.05 0.20 -4.84
CA LEU A 117 -20.26 -0.02 -6.27
C LEU A 117 -19.04 0.39 -7.09
N PHE A 118 -18.50 1.59 -6.85
CA PHE A 118 -17.28 2.04 -7.54
C PHE A 118 -16.07 1.15 -7.20
N SER A 119 -15.93 0.73 -5.94
CA SER A 119 -14.86 -0.19 -5.54
C SER A 119 -14.98 -1.56 -6.20
N ALA A 120 -16.21 -2.07 -6.37
CA ALA A 120 -16.49 -3.35 -7.02
C ALA A 120 -16.37 -3.33 -8.54
N THR A 121 -16.25 -2.16 -9.15
CA THR A 121 -16.19 -1.99 -10.61
C THR A 121 -14.88 -1.36 -11.08
N HIS A 122 -14.03 -0.91 -10.16
CA HIS A 122 -12.74 -0.32 -10.51
C HIS A 122 -11.72 -1.39 -10.93
N VAL A 123 -11.63 -1.59 -12.25
CA VAL A 123 -10.88 -2.67 -12.89
C VAL A 123 -9.43 -2.74 -12.41
N SER A 124 -8.71 -1.62 -12.37
CA SER A 124 -7.28 -1.65 -12.00
C SER A 124 -7.07 -2.12 -10.56
N THR A 125 -7.91 -1.69 -9.63
CA THR A 125 -7.76 -2.10 -8.23
C THR A 125 -8.10 -3.57 -8.05
N LEU A 126 -9.16 -4.06 -8.71
CA LEU A 126 -9.49 -5.49 -8.71
C LEU A 126 -8.37 -6.33 -9.33
N PHE A 127 -7.82 -5.89 -10.46
CA PHE A 127 -6.71 -6.57 -11.11
C PHE A 127 -5.47 -6.64 -10.20
N PHE A 128 -4.99 -5.50 -9.69
CA PHE A 128 -3.78 -5.49 -8.85
C PHE A 128 -3.98 -6.20 -7.50
N SER A 129 -5.19 -6.23 -6.97
CA SER A 129 -5.47 -7.00 -5.74
C SER A 129 -5.57 -8.51 -5.94
N SER A 130 -5.54 -9.00 -7.19
CA SER A 130 -5.45 -10.44 -7.50
C SER A 130 -4.00 -10.98 -7.50
N PHE A 131 -3.01 -10.11 -7.30
CA PHE A 131 -1.59 -10.43 -7.53
C PHE A 131 -0.72 -10.09 -6.31
N PHE A 132 0.17 -11.00 -5.92
CA PHE A 132 1.11 -10.77 -4.80
C PHE A 132 2.30 -9.93 -5.22
N TRP A 133 2.24 -8.66 -4.82
CA TRP A 133 3.30 -7.68 -5.03
C TRP A 133 3.26 -6.62 -3.94
N ASN A 134 4.41 -5.99 -3.69
CA ASN A 134 4.58 -5.00 -2.63
C ASN A 134 3.54 -3.86 -2.67
N PRO A 135 3.33 -3.16 -3.79
CA PRO A 135 2.36 -2.07 -3.88
C PRO A 135 0.90 -2.51 -3.73
N ASN A 136 0.60 -3.80 -3.90
CA ASN A 136 -0.79 -4.26 -3.98
C ASN A 136 -1.47 -4.33 -2.60
N TYR A 137 -0.70 -4.21 -1.51
CA TYR A 137 -1.24 -4.00 -0.15
C TYR A 137 -1.52 -2.52 0.17
N ILE A 138 -1.00 -1.58 -0.64
CA ILE A 138 -1.20 -0.13 -0.41
C ILE A 138 -2.67 0.27 -0.34
N PRO A 139 -3.61 -0.25 -1.16
CA PRO A 139 -5.03 0.09 -1.04
C PRO A 139 -5.61 -0.14 0.37
N PHE A 140 -5.17 -1.18 1.07
CA PHE A 140 -5.57 -1.44 2.45
C PHE A 140 -5.01 -0.36 3.39
N PHE A 141 -3.72 -0.06 3.31
CA PHE A 141 -3.11 0.98 4.14
C PHE A 141 -3.66 2.37 3.84
N MET A 142 -3.97 2.68 2.57
CA MET A 142 -4.64 3.91 2.17
C MET A 142 -6.05 4.01 2.76
N SER A 143 -6.78 2.89 2.84
CA SER A 143 -8.09 2.83 3.49
C SER A 143 -7.98 3.15 4.99
N LEU A 144 -6.99 2.59 5.68
CA LEU A 144 -6.69 2.93 7.07
C LEU A 144 -6.29 4.40 7.22
N PHE A 145 -5.38 4.89 6.36
CA PHE A 145 -4.91 6.27 6.33
C PHE A 145 -6.09 7.25 6.25
N ILE A 146 -6.99 7.08 5.28
CA ILE A 146 -8.14 7.98 5.06
C ILE A 146 -9.04 8.01 6.30
N VAL A 147 -9.45 6.84 6.80
CA VAL A 147 -10.38 6.77 7.95
C VAL A 147 -9.74 7.35 9.22
N LEU A 148 -8.47 7.05 9.48
CA LEU A 148 -7.78 7.53 10.68
C LEU A 148 -7.43 9.02 10.59
N LEU A 149 -7.10 9.52 9.40
CA LEU A 149 -6.91 10.94 9.15
C LEU A 149 -8.20 11.69 9.45
N PHE A 150 -9.34 11.28 8.88
CA PHE A 150 -10.59 11.96 9.16
C PHE A 150 -11.00 11.89 10.63
N LYS A 151 -10.76 10.76 11.30
CA LYS A 151 -10.92 10.69 12.76
C LYS A 151 -10.05 11.75 13.44
N TYR A 152 -8.77 11.87 13.09
CA TYR A 152 -7.88 12.90 13.65
C TYR A 152 -8.34 14.34 13.39
N LEU A 153 -8.95 14.60 12.23
CA LEU A 153 -9.45 15.93 11.89
C LEU A 153 -10.73 16.30 12.66
N ASP A 154 -11.54 15.33 13.07
CA ASP A 154 -12.72 15.58 13.90
C ASP A 154 -12.31 16.17 15.28
N GLU A 155 -13.13 17.03 15.88
CA GLU A 155 -12.73 17.99 16.93
C GLU A 155 -12.20 17.42 18.26
N LYS A 156 -12.36 16.12 18.52
CA LYS A 156 -12.12 15.51 19.85
C LYS A 156 -11.13 14.35 19.85
N THR A 157 -10.25 14.25 18.87
CA THR A 157 -9.40 13.06 18.71
C THR A 157 -7.99 13.19 19.26
N SER A 158 -7.52 12.07 19.80
CA SER A 158 -6.22 11.93 20.45
C SER A 158 -5.06 12.11 19.45
N VAL A 159 -3.95 12.69 19.92
CA VAL A 159 -2.68 12.79 19.18
C VAL A 159 -2.12 11.43 18.74
N ILE A 160 -2.59 10.35 19.37
CA ILE A 160 -2.28 8.98 18.93
C ILE A 160 -2.66 8.79 17.46
N TYR A 161 -3.80 9.33 16.99
CA TYR A 161 -4.18 9.20 15.58
C TYR A 161 -3.21 9.94 14.65
N PHE A 162 -2.66 11.08 15.05
CA PHE A 162 -1.60 11.75 14.28
C PHE A 162 -0.39 10.83 14.08
N HIS A 163 0.08 10.19 15.15
CA HIS A 163 1.21 9.27 15.06
C HIS A 163 0.89 8.04 14.22
N ILE A 164 -0.27 7.41 14.42
CA ILE A 164 -0.68 6.23 13.65
C ILE A 164 -0.80 6.57 12.16
N VAL A 165 -1.43 7.69 11.80
CA VAL A 165 -1.57 8.13 10.41
C VAL A 165 -0.20 8.31 9.77
N GLY A 166 0.75 8.97 10.44
CA GLY A 166 2.11 9.12 9.90
C GLY A 166 2.90 7.81 9.84
N ILE A 167 2.69 6.86 10.75
CA ILE A 167 3.27 5.50 10.66
C ILE A 167 2.73 4.79 9.42
N ILE A 168 1.42 4.91 9.15
CA ILE A 168 0.81 4.31 7.95
C ILE A 168 1.38 4.94 6.68
N ILE A 169 1.55 6.28 6.62
CA ILE A 169 2.24 6.94 5.51
C ILE A 169 3.64 6.35 5.32
N ASN A 170 4.40 6.16 6.41
CA ASN A 170 5.74 5.58 6.35
C ASN A 170 5.72 4.18 5.71
N ILE A 171 4.83 3.30 6.16
CA ILE A 171 4.66 1.95 5.60
C ILE A 171 4.34 2.05 4.10
N ILE A 172 3.39 2.91 3.72
CA ILE A 172 3.01 3.11 2.31
C ILE A 172 4.20 3.60 1.47
N VAL A 173 5.00 4.54 1.97
CA VAL A 173 6.19 5.05 1.27
C VAL A 173 7.26 3.97 1.13
N GLN A 174 7.47 3.15 2.16
CA GLN A 174 8.38 2.02 2.08
C GLN A 174 7.90 0.96 1.06
N MET A 175 6.60 0.80 0.89
CA MET A 175 6.02 -0.08 -0.15
C MET A 175 6.10 0.51 -1.56
N MET A 176 5.95 1.83 -1.70
CA MET A 176 6.07 2.56 -2.96
C MET A 176 6.66 3.97 -2.73
N PRO A 177 7.98 4.18 -2.93
CA PRO A 177 8.67 5.43 -2.61
C PRO A 177 8.11 6.68 -3.28
N GLN A 178 7.46 6.54 -4.44
CA GLN A 178 6.80 7.63 -5.16
C GLN A 178 5.67 8.28 -4.34
N LEU A 179 5.10 7.56 -3.36
CA LEU A 179 4.09 8.09 -2.45
C LEU A 179 4.66 8.95 -1.33
N ILE A 180 5.96 9.30 -1.37
CA ILE A 180 6.55 10.28 -0.46
C ILE A 180 5.82 11.63 -0.48
N VAL A 181 5.13 11.94 -1.59
CA VAL A 181 4.23 13.10 -1.72
C VAL A 181 3.13 13.14 -0.65
N LEU A 182 2.75 12.00 -0.06
CA LEU A 182 1.78 11.96 1.03
C LEU A 182 2.27 12.69 2.29
N ILE A 183 3.58 12.79 2.51
CA ILE A 183 4.14 13.49 3.68
C ILE A 183 3.82 15.00 3.63
N PRO A 184 4.23 15.76 2.60
CA PRO A 184 3.87 17.18 2.51
C PRO A 184 2.35 17.38 2.37
N SER A 185 1.62 16.48 1.71
CA SER A 185 0.15 16.55 1.66
C SER A 185 -0.47 16.42 3.06
N PHE A 186 0.00 15.48 3.88
CA PHE A 186 -0.49 15.30 5.25
C PHE A 186 -0.22 16.54 6.10
N ILE A 187 1.01 17.07 6.07
CA ILE A 187 1.36 18.31 6.79
C ILE A 187 0.48 19.47 6.33
N PHE A 188 0.28 19.64 5.02
CA PHE A 188 -0.57 20.68 4.46
C PHE A 188 -2.02 20.55 4.91
N ILE A 189 -2.58 19.33 4.93
CA ILE A 189 -3.92 19.07 5.47
C ILE A 189 -4.00 19.47 6.94
N LEU A 190 -3.05 19.06 7.78
CA LEU A 190 -3.05 19.42 9.19
C LEU A 190 -2.96 20.94 9.40
N PHE A 191 -2.17 21.63 8.58
CA PHE A 191 -2.07 23.07 8.59
C PHE A 191 -3.41 23.73 8.20
N LEU A 192 -4.02 23.30 7.09
CA LEU A 192 -5.29 23.84 6.57
C LEU A 192 -6.43 23.70 7.59
N PHE A 193 -6.53 22.54 8.24
CA PHE A 193 -7.56 22.27 9.24
C PHE A 193 -7.18 22.75 10.65
N ARG A 194 -6.02 23.41 10.83
CA ARG A 194 -5.50 23.88 12.12
C ARG A 194 -5.40 22.75 13.16
N LYS A 195 -4.97 21.57 12.72
CA LYS A 195 -4.80 20.33 13.50
C LYS A 195 -3.34 19.94 13.70
N MET A 196 -2.42 20.89 13.57
CA MET A 196 -1.00 20.65 13.86
C MET A 196 -0.84 20.28 15.33
N PRO A 197 -0.18 19.15 15.66
CA PRO A 197 0.08 18.77 17.03
C PRO A 197 1.17 19.66 17.64
N SER A 198 1.35 19.59 18.97
CA SER A 198 2.40 20.34 19.66
C SER A 198 3.80 20.00 19.14
N MET A 199 4.75 20.93 19.28
CA MET A 199 6.14 20.73 18.84
C MET A 199 6.78 19.46 19.39
N VAL A 200 6.49 19.11 20.65
CA VAL A 200 6.98 17.87 21.27
C VAL A 200 6.50 16.64 20.50
N ASN A 201 5.20 16.58 20.16
CA ASN A 201 4.65 15.47 19.38
C ASN A 201 5.20 15.44 17.95
N GLN A 202 5.48 16.59 17.34
CA GLN A 202 6.14 16.63 16.03
C GLN A 202 7.55 16.04 16.09
N VAL A 203 8.35 16.42 17.10
CA VAL A 203 9.70 15.89 17.32
C VAL A 203 9.67 14.39 17.60
N VAL A 204 8.80 13.93 18.50
CA VAL A 204 8.58 12.50 18.77
C VAL A 204 8.21 11.76 17.48
N HIS A 205 7.34 12.35 16.66
CA HIS A 205 6.96 11.74 15.41
C HIS A 205 8.13 11.61 14.43
N VAL A 206 8.98 12.62 14.31
CA VAL A 206 10.20 12.52 13.49
C VAL A 206 11.09 11.36 13.96
N PHE A 207 11.27 11.18 15.28
CA PHE A 207 12.02 10.03 15.80
C PHE A 207 11.38 8.69 15.43
N ILE A 208 10.04 8.58 15.51
CA ILE A 208 9.32 7.38 15.07
C ILE A 208 9.58 7.12 13.57
N GLN A 209 9.48 8.15 12.73
CA GLN A 209 9.71 8.04 11.29
C GLN A 209 11.13 7.55 10.99
N VAL A 210 12.14 8.15 11.60
CA VAL A 210 13.56 7.77 11.44
C VAL A 210 13.80 6.34 11.91
N ALA A 211 13.23 5.95 13.05
CA ALA A 211 13.36 4.58 13.56
C ALA A 211 12.79 3.54 12.57
N LEU A 212 11.65 3.83 11.93
CA LEU A 212 11.02 2.90 10.96
C LEU A 212 11.81 2.73 9.66
N VAL A 213 12.53 3.76 9.21
CA VAL A 213 13.38 3.67 8.00
C VAL A 213 14.86 3.37 8.32
N TYR A 214 15.20 3.28 9.61
CA TYR A 214 16.58 3.11 10.06
C TYR A 214 17.29 1.91 9.43
N PRO A 215 16.69 0.71 9.29
CA PRO A 215 17.40 -0.42 8.66
C PRO A 215 17.92 -0.08 7.26
N TRP A 216 17.08 0.56 6.44
CA TRP A 216 17.45 0.95 5.08
C TRP A 216 18.51 2.06 5.09
N ILE A 217 18.40 3.05 5.99
CA ILE A 217 19.41 4.11 6.17
C ILE A 217 20.76 3.51 6.58
N HIS A 218 20.75 2.61 7.55
CA HIS A 218 21.96 1.98 8.07
C HIS A 218 22.71 1.23 6.96
N PHE A 219 21.99 0.42 6.17
CA PHE A 219 22.59 -0.30 5.05
C PHE A 219 23.23 0.67 4.04
N HIS A 220 22.51 1.71 3.62
CA HIS A 220 23.00 2.62 2.61
C HIS A 220 24.13 3.54 3.10
N LEU A 221 24.21 3.85 4.41
CA LEU A 221 25.28 4.68 4.94
C LEU A 221 26.55 3.90 5.26
N PHE A 222 26.42 2.66 5.74
CA PHE A 222 27.55 1.93 6.34
C PHE A 222 27.95 0.66 5.60
N ILE A 223 27.08 0.09 4.77
CA ILE A 223 27.31 -1.22 4.11
C ILE A 223 27.40 -1.07 2.59
N PHE A 224 26.58 -0.20 2.00
CA PHE A 224 26.50 -0.04 0.55
C PHE A 224 27.76 0.62 -0.04
N GLU A 225 28.39 -0.03 -1.01
CA GLU A 225 29.60 0.45 -1.67
C GLU A 225 29.29 1.48 -2.76
N TRP A 226 29.06 2.74 -2.36
CA TRP A 226 28.76 3.83 -3.29
C TRP A 226 29.81 4.03 -4.39
N ASN A 227 31.09 3.76 -4.10
CA ASN A 227 32.18 3.94 -5.05
C ASN A 227 32.08 3.00 -6.26
N ASN A 228 31.36 1.88 -6.13
CA ASN A 228 31.16 0.88 -7.17
C ASN A 228 29.74 0.95 -7.78
N PHE A 229 28.94 1.95 -7.40
CA PHE A 229 27.56 2.08 -7.84
C PHE A 229 27.44 2.84 -9.17
N GLU A 230 27.07 2.11 -10.21
CA GLU A 230 26.60 2.69 -11.46
C GLU A 230 25.07 2.59 -11.55
N SER A 231 24.38 3.73 -11.47
CA SER A 231 22.92 3.76 -11.66
C SER A 231 22.54 3.35 -13.07
N ALA A 232 21.67 2.33 -13.20
CA ALA A 232 21.02 2.02 -14.48
C ALA A 232 19.94 3.06 -14.87
N GLN A 233 19.56 3.94 -13.93
CA GLN A 233 18.64 5.03 -14.18
C GLN A 233 19.40 6.31 -14.54
N LYS A 234 19.17 6.78 -15.77
CA LYS A 234 19.28 8.21 -16.08
C LYS A 234 18.25 8.92 -15.21
N LEU A 235 18.70 9.51 -14.10
CA LEU A 235 17.91 10.40 -13.25
C LEU A 235 17.08 11.33 -14.14
N TYR A 236 15.75 11.25 -14.02
CA TYR A 236 14.79 12.04 -14.78
C TYR A 236 14.90 11.93 -16.30
N LYS A 237 14.48 10.80 -16.85
CA LYS A 237 13.77 10.81 -18.13
C LYS A 237 12.48 11.64 -17.92
N GLY A 238 12.57 12.94 -18.20
CA GLY A 238 11.68 14.09 -17.94
C GLY A 238 10.20 13.85 -17.61
N PHE A 239 9.59 14.79 -16.89
CA PHE A 239 8.15 14.87 -16.58
C PHE A 239 7.23 14.60 -17.80
N THR A 240 7.73 14.91 -19.00
CA THR A 240 7.09 14.63 -20.29
C THR A 240 6.93 13.15 -20.60
N ILE A 241 7.81 12.26 -20.12
CA ILE A 241 7.73 10.82 -20.39
C ILE A 241 6.57 10.16 -19.64
N ALA A 242 6.29 10.59 -18.40
CA ALA A 242 5.08 10.15 -17.69
C ALA A 242 3.80 10.59 -18.41
N ILE A 243 3.78 11.82 -18.96
CA ILE A 243 2.66 12.33 -19.76
C ILE A 243 2.54 11.53 -21.07
N ILE A 244 3.65 11.22 -21.74
CA ILE A 244 3.67 10.41 -22.97
C ILE A 244 3.16 8.99 -22.69
N HIS A 245 3.61 8.33 -21.62
CA HIS A 245 3.10 7.00 -21.24
C HIS A 245 1.62 7.02 -20.84
N TYR A 246 1.15 8.09 -20.18
CA TYR A 246 -0.26 8.28 -19.86
C TYR A 246 -1.12 8.50 -21.11
N ILE A 247 -0.64 9.29 -22.07
CA ILE A 247 -1.29 9.50 -23.38
C ILE A 247 -1.27 8.20 -24.21
N ASN A 248 -0.17 7.45 -24.19
CA ASN A 248 -0.04 6.17 -24.85
C ASN A 248 -0.99 5.12 -24.26
N TYR A 249 -1.15 5.11 -22.93
CA TYR A 249 -2.12 4.28 -22.21
C TYR A 249 -3.56 4.62 -22.59
N LEU A 250 -3.92 5.91 -22.64
CA LEU A 250 -5.25 6.36 -23.07
C LEU A 250 -5.51 6.11 -24.56
N GLY A 251 -4.47 6.18 -25.40
CA GLY A 251 -4.56 5.94 -26.83
C GLY A 251 -4.59 4.46 -27.20
N GLY A 252 -4.09 3.56 -26.34
CA GLY A 252 -3.88 2.14 -26.66
C GLY A 252 -2.62 1.87 -27.50
N TRP A 253 -1.70 2.85 -27.61
CA TRP A 253 -0.50 2.75 -28.43
C TRP A 253 0.65 2.28 -27.53
N GLY A 254 1.03 1.00 -27.62
CA GLY A 254 2.14 0.44 -26.84
C GLY A 254 1.83 -0.86 -26.09
N LEU A 255 0.61 -1.37 -26.14
CA LEU A 255 0.26 -2.70 -25.57
C LEU A 255 0.95 -3.88 -26.31
N ASN A 256 1.63 -3.63 -27.44
CA ASN A 256 2.24 -4.67 -28.26
C ASN A 256 3.77 -4.55 -28.43
N SER A 257 4.46 -3.60 -27.77
CA SER A 257 5.90 -3.37 -28.05
C SER A 257 6.87 -3.88 -26.98
N GLU A 258 6.43 -4.65 -25.98
CA GLU A 258 7.36 -5.30 -25.04
C GLU A 258 7.96 -6.62 -25.56
N TYR A 259 7.69 -6.98 -26.81
CA TYR A 259 8.38 -8.07 -27.52
C TYR A 259 8.92 -7.61 -28.87
N THR A 260 10.00 -6.81 -28.84
CA THR A 260 11.05 -6.76 -29.88
C THR A 260 12.33 -6.22 -29.27
#